data_AF-A0A8J2RK83-F1
#
_entry.id   AF-A0A8J2RK83-F1
#
_cell.length_a   1.000
_cell.length_b   1.000
_cell.length_c   1.000
_cell.angle_alpha   90.00
_cell.angle_beta   90.00
_cell.angle_gamma   90.00
#
_symmetry.space_group_name_H-M   'P 1'
#
loop_
_entity.id
_entity.type
_entity.pdbx_description
1 polymer ?
#
loop_
_entity_poly.entity_id
_entity_poly.type
_entity_poly.pdbx_seq_one_letter_code
_entity_poly.pdbx_strand_id
1 'polypeptide(L)'
;MITSIEATNIVENGLASDNIVYHIGGYLVKKFKKKSSCAICLTSLECTDVRNLPQEFNAHHLTDGKNRGRLQMSSYKLFQLLASIETVILDYCSTGDIMKNDSFLDILYSLCLEELPQVGCDDHRVVTIAIV
;
A
#
# COMPACT_ATOMS: atom_id res chain seq x y z
N MET A 1 -28.64 -6.32 10.36
CA MET A 1 -28.98 -6.43 8.93
C MET A 1 -28.44 -5.18 8.26
N ILE A 2 -27.35 -5.30 7.50
CA ILE A 2 -26.83 -4.18 6.67
C ILE A 2 -27.72 -4.13 5.43
N THR A 3 -28.25 -2.95 5.11
CA THR A 3 -29.12 -2.79 3.94
C THR A 3 -28.30 -2.86 2.64
N SER A 4 -28.89 -3.32 1.53
CA SER A 4 -28.17 -3.52 0.26
C SER A 4 -27.49 -2.25 -0.28
N ILE A 5 -27.98 -1.07 0.09
CA ILE A 5 -27.41 0.23 -0.31
C ILE A 5 -26.13 0.54 0.49
N GLU A 6 -26.14 0.31 1.81
CA GLU A 6 -24.96 0.49 2.66
C GLU A 6 -23.84 -0.50 2.30
N ALA A 7 -24.20 -1.74 1.99
CA ALA A 7 -23.25 -2.74 1.52
C ALA A 7 -22.59 -2.33 0.18
N THR A 8 -23.37 -1.74 -0.74
CA THR A 8 -22.85 -1.26 -2.04
C THR A 8 -21.88 -0.09 -1.85
N ASN A 9 -22.22 0.89 -1.00
CA ASN A 9 -21.35 2.03 -0.70
C ASN A 9 -20.04 1.63 0.02
N ILE A 10 -20.10 0.64 0.93
CA ILE A 10 -18.90 0.13 1.62
C ILE A 10 -17.96 -0.57 0.62
N VAL A 11 -18.52 -1.37 -0.29
CA VAL A 11 -17.74 -2.07 -1.33
C VAL A 11 -17.13 -1.09 -2.34
N GLU A 12 -17.87 -0.08 -2.78
CA GLU A 12 -17.35 0.95 -3.69
C GLU A 12 -16.24 1.80 -3.03
N ASN A 13 -16.38 2.14 -1.75
CA ASN A 13 -15.35 2.87 -1.00
C ASN A 13 -14.09 2.02 -0.78
N GLY A 14 -14.24 0.72 -0.47
CA GLY A 14 -13.11 -0.21 -0.35
C GLY A 14 -12.33 -0.37 -1.67
N LEU A 15 -13.05 -0.52 -2.79
CA LEU A 15 -12.45 -0.59 -4.12
C LEU A 15 -11.74 0.72 -4.51
N ALA A 16 -12.28 1.88 -4.13
CA ALA A 16 -11.64 3.17 -4.39
C ALA A 16 -10.35 3.35 -3.57
N SER A 17 -10.34 2.94 -2.29
CA SER A 17 -9.15 2.96 -1.42
C SER A 17 -8.05 2.03 -1.97
N ASP A 18 -8.37 0.78 -2.31
CA ASP A 18 -7.39 -0.19 -2.83
C ASP A 18 -6.66 0.31 -4.09
N ASN A 19 -7.42 0.90 -5.02
CA ASN A 19 -6.90 1.50 -6.24
C ASN A 19 -5.89 2.63 -5.94
N ILE A 20 -6.19 3.47 -4.94
CA ILE A 20 -5.35 4.59 -4.52
C ILE A 20 -4.09 4.04 -3.84
N VAL A 21 -4.23 3.09 -2.90
CA VAL A 21 -3.11 2.45 -2.20
C VAL A 21 -2.14 1.81 -3.19
N TYR A 22 -2.64 1.05 -4.17
CA TYR A 22 -1.82 0.44 -5.20
C TYR A 22 -1.07 1.49 -6.05
N HIS A 23 -1.76 2.58 -6.40
CA HIS A 23 -1.18 3.70 -7.15
C HIS A 23 -0.06 4.41 -6.37
N ILE A 24 -0.26 4.63 -5.05
CA ILE A 24 0.76 5.16 -4.15
C ILE A 24 1.96 4.21 -4.10
N GLY A 25 1.74 2.90 -4.02
CA GLY A 25 2.81 1.90 -4.11
C GLY A 25 3.66 2.06 -5.36
N GLY A 26 3.03 2.28 -6.53
CA GLY A 26 3.75 2.57 -7.77
C GLY A 26 4.61 3.84 -7.71
N TYR A 27 4.14 4.88 -7.03
CA TYR A 27 4.94 6.07 -6.77
C TYR A 27 6.15 5.77 -5.86
N LEU A 28 5.98 4.95 -4.82
CA LEU A 28 7.08 4.52 -3.93
C LEU A 28 8.15 3.73 -4.69
N VAL A 29 7.75 2.79 -5.56
CA VAL A 29 8.68 2.06 -6.46
C VAL A 29 9.51 3.03 -7.28
N LYS A 30 8.85 4.02 -7.91
CA LYS A 30 9.52 5.03 -8.73
C LYS A 30 10.52 5.86 -7.95
N LYS A 31 10.27 6.14 -6.66
CA LYS A 31 11.19 6.84 -5.77
C LYS A 31 12.33 5.93 -5.31
N PHE A 32 12.04 4.67 -4.97
CA PHE A 32 13.03 3.69 -4.54
C PHE A 32 14.07 3.44 -5.63
N LYS A 33 13.66 3.29 -6.90
CA LYS A 33 14.56 3.14 -8.06
C LYS A 33 15.59 4.27 -8.22
N LYS A 34 15.32 5.45 -7.67
CA LYS A 34 16.27 6.58 -7.67
C LYS A 34 17.28 6.52 -6.53
N LYS A 35 16.99 5.75 -5.48
CA LYS A 35 17.80 5.64 -4.26
C LYS A 35 18.60 4.34 -4.19
N SER A 36 18.18 3.28 -4.88
CA SER A 36 18.85 1.99 -4.85
C SER A 36 18.73 1.25 -6.17
N SER A 37 19.79 0.50 -6.50
CA SER A 37 19.89 -0.44 -7.60
C SER A 37 19.83 -1.90 -7.15
N CYS A 38 19.52 -2.16 -5.87
CA CYS A 38 19.45 -3.52 -5.33
C CYS A 38 18.35 -4.33 -6.02
N ALA A 39 18.75 -5.35 -6.79
CA ALA A 39 17.82 -6.17 -7.56
C ALA A 39 16.79 -6.90 -6.68
N ILE A 40 17.20 -7.36 -5.49
CA ILE A 40 16.31 -8.05 -4.54
C ILE A 40 15.23 -7.09 -4.05
N CYS A 41 15.62 -5.88 -3.61
CA CYS A 41 14.66 -4.87 -3.16
C CYS A 41 13.71 -4.46 -4.30
N LEU A 42 14.24 -4.20 -5.49
CA LEU A 42 13.43 -3.80 -6.63
C LEU A 42 12.40 -4.88 -6.99
N THR A 43 12.83 -6.15 -7.04
CA THR A 43 11.91 -7.27 -7.34
C THR A 43 10.86 -7.46 -6.24
N SER A 44 11.20 -7.17 -4.98
CA SER A 44 10.24 -7.24 -3.88
C SER A 44 9.20 -6.11 -3.88
N LEU A 45 9.53 -4.96 -4.48
CA LEU A 45 8.70 -3.75 -4.47
C LEU A 45 7.90 -3.55 -5.76
N GLU A 46 8.41 -4.02 -6.90
CA GLU A 46 7.84 -3.80 -8.22
C GLU A 46 7.17 -5.06 -8.77
N CYS A 47 6.04 -4.88 -9.44
CA CYS A 47 5.45 -5.89 -10.31
C CYS A 47 5.84 -5.59 -11.77
N THR A 48 6.75 -6.36 -12.35
CA THR A 48 7.15 -6.18 -13.76
C THR A 48 6.16 -6.80 -14.75
N ASP A 49 5.31 -7.71 -14.29
CA ASP A 49 4.30 -8.38 -15.09
C ASP A 49 3.01 -8.57 -14.27
N VAL A 50 1.97 -7.85 -14.66
CA VAL A 50 0.67 -7.85 -13.97
C VAL A 50 0.01 -9.24 -13.91
N ARG A 51 0.41 -10.18 -14.78
CA ARG A 51 -0.07 -11.57 -14.75
C ARG A 51 0.40 -12.33 -13.50
N ASN A 52 1.42 -11.81 -12.80
CA ASN A 52 1.90 -12.37 -11.54
C ASN A 52 1.10 -11.87 -10.33
N LEU A 53 0.15 -10.96 -10.52
CA LEU A 53 -0.76 -10.52 -9.46
C LEU A 53 -1.85 -11.58 -9.22
N PRO A 54 -2.40 -11.67 -8.00
CA PRO A 54 -3.54 -12.55 -7.73
C PRO A 54 -4.71 -12.24 -8.66
N GLN A 55 -5.41 -13.27 -9.15
CA GLN A 55 -6.48 -13.11 -10.14
C GLN A 55 -7.63 -12.22 -9.65
N GLU A 56 -7.92 -12.25 -8.35
CA GLU A 56 -8.99 -11.43 -7.73
C GLU A 56 -8.53 -9.99 -7.41
N PHE A 57 -7.24 -9.67 -7.62
CA PHE A 57 -6.68 -8.37 -7.27
C PHE A 57 -6.86 -7.35 -8.39
N ASN A 58 -7.89 -6.52 -8.27
CA ASN A 58 -8.32 -5.59 -9.33
C ASN A 58 -7.73 -4.18 -9.24
N ALA A 59 -7.03 -3.83 -8.15
CA ALA A 59 -6.54 -2.46 -7.94
C ALA A 59 -5.52 -1.98 -8.99
N HIS A 60 -4.88 -2.93 -9.67
CA HIS A 60 -3.92 -2.64 -10.74
C HIS A 60 -4.58 -2.05 -12.00
N HIS A 61 -5.85 -2.37 -12.26
CA HIS A 61 -6.57 -1.92 -13.46
C HIS A 61 -6.62 -0.39 -13.58
N LEU A 62 -6.81 0.34 -12.48
CA LEU A 62 -6.81 1.81 -12.53
C LEU A 62 -5.45 2.36 -12.95
N THR A 63 -4.38 1.81 -12.38
CA THR A 63 -3.03 2.26 -12.69
C THR A 63 -2.66 1.89 -14.12
N ASP A 64 -3.04 0.71 -14.58
CA ASP A 64 -2.78 0.24 -15.95
C ASP A 64 -3.55 1.06 -16.98
N GLY A 65 -4.85 1.28 -16.78
CA GLY A 65 -5.68 2.11 -17.66
C GLY A 65 -5.21 3.56 -17.76
N LYS A 66 -4.51 4.09 -16.74
CA LYS A 66 -3.90 5.44 -16.75
C LYS A 66 -2.44 5.44 -17.22
N ASN A 67 -1.81 4.27 -17.39
CA ASN A 67 -0.39 4.18 -17.66
C ASN A 67 -0.06 4.55 -19.10
N ARG A 68 0.67 5.67 -19.27
CA ARG A 68 1.24 6.09 -20.57
C ARG A 68 2.74 5.75 -20.67
N GLY A 69 3.15 4.64 -20.06
CA GLY A 69 4.54 4.17 -19.99
C GLY A 69 5.42 4.86 -18.93
N ARG A 70 4.83 5.57 -17.97
CA ARG A 70 5.57 6.35 -16.94
C ARG A 70 5.20 6.02 -15.50
N LEU A 71 4.13 5.24 -15.31
CA LEU A 71 3.73 4.72 -14.01
C LEU A 71 4.47 3.41 -13.77
N GLN A 72 4.73 3.12 -12.50
CA GLN A 72 5.30 1.84 -12.08
C GLN A 72 4.20 1.06 -11.40
N MET A 73 4.26 -0.26 -11.52
CA MET A 73 3.35 -1.17 -10.84
C MET A 73 4.00 -1.64 -9.55
N SER A 74 3.30 -1.51 -8.43
CA SER A 74 3.76 -2.07 -7.16
C SER A 74 3.61 -3.58 -7.15
N SER A 75 4.46 -4.26 -6.40
CA SER A 75 4.25 -5.67 -6.08
C SER A 75 3.00 -5.82 -5.21
N TYR A 76 2.37 -6.99 -5.26
CA TYR A 76 1.24 -7.29 -4.39
C TYR A 76 1.62 -7.20 -2.89
N LYS A 77 2.84 -7.62 -2.53
CA LYS A 77 3.34 -7.49 -1.15
C LYS A 77 3.46 -6.04 -0.69
N LEU A 78 3.94 -5.14 -1.56
CA LEU A 78 4.00 -3.72 -1.24
C LEU A 78 2.59 -3.13 -1.07
N PHE A 79 1.64 -3.53 -1.91
CA PHE A 79 0.24 -3.16 -1.72
C PHE A 79 -0.30 -3.63 -0.37
N GLN A 80 -0.12 -4.90 -0.02
CA GLN A 80 -0.58 -5.45 1.27
C GLN A 80 0.01 -4.71 2.47
N LEU A 81 1.30 -4.36 2.40
CA LEU A 81 1.96 -3.56 3.43
C LEU A 81 1.30 -2.19 3.58
N LEU A 82 1.10 -1.47 2.47
CA LEU A 82 0.49 -0.15 2.50
C LEU A 82 -0.98 -0.18 2.94
N ALA A 83 -1.74 -1.19 2.52
CA ALA A 83 -3.12 -1.37 2.96
C ALA A 83 -3.22 -1.66 4.46
N SER A 84 -2.28 -2.45 5.01
CA SER A 84 -2.20 -2.69 6.45
C SER A 84 -1.87 -1.40 7.20
N ILE A 85 -0.93 -0.60 6.68
CA ILE A 85 -0.58 0.71 7.25
C ILE A 85 -1.77 1.67 7.20
N GLU A 86 -2.47 1.74 6.07
CA GLU A 86 -3.67 2.58 5.93
C GLU A 86 -4.75 2.18 6.93
N THR A 87 -4.99 0.88 7.10
CA THR A 87 -5.97 0.35 8.08
C THR A 87 -5.65 0.84 9.49
N VAL A 88 -4.41 0.66 9.94
CA VAL A 88 -3.98 1.15 11.26
C VAL A 88 -4.14 2.67 11.35
N ILE A 89 -3.72 3.44 10.35
CA ILE A 89 -3.87 4.91 10.39
C ILE A 89 -5.36 5.30 10.51
N LEU A 90 -6.26 4.66 9.77
CA LEU A 90 -7.69 4.97 9.78
C LEU A 90 -8.35 4.66 11.12
N ASP A 91 -7.90 3.61 11.83
CA ASP A 91 -8.38 3.29 13.19
C ASP A 91 -8.09 4.43 14.18
N TYR A 92 -7.03 5.20 13.95
CA TYR A 92 -6.64 6.35 14.79
C TYR A 92 -7.10 7.70 14.25
N CYS A 93 -7.46 7.80 12.95
CA CYS A 93 -7.75 9.06 12.25
C CYS A 93 -9.21 9.19 11.77
N SER A 94 -10.16 8.52 12.44
CA SER A 94 -11.58 8.51 12.04
C SER A 94 -12.16 9.93 11.90
N THR A 95 -13.06 10.10 10.91
CA THR A 95 -13.64 11.40 10.55
C THR A 95 -14.30 12.09 11.75
N GLY A 96 -13.75 13.22 12.20
CA GLY A 96 -14.26 14.00 13.33
C GLY A 96 -13.44 13.89 14.60
N ASP A 97 -12.48 12.96 14.66
CA ASP A 97 -11.51 12.90 15.74
C ASP A 97 -10.36 13.87 15.47
N ILE A 98 -10.13 14.78 16.41
CA ILE A 98 -8.85 15.50 16.50
C ILE A 98 -7.83 14.42 16.84
N MET A 99 -6.81 14.21 15.98
CA MET A 99 -5.72 13.28 16.27
C MET A 99 -5.28 13.48 17.72
N LYS A 100 -5.51 12.46 18.56
CA LYS A 100 -5.18 12.53 19.98
C LYS A 100 -3.69 12.86 20.10
N ASN A 101 -3.31 13.67 21.09
CA ASN A 101 -1.90 13.79 21.45
C ASN A 101 -1.35 12.37 21.66
N ASP A 102 -0.21 12.06 21.04
CA ASP A 102 0.46 10.75 20.98
C ASP A 102 -0.06 9.71 19.98
N SER A 103 -1.10 10.02 19.19
CA SER A 103 -1.62 9.11 18.13
C SER A 103 -0.56 8.60 17.15
N PHE A 104 0.50 9.37 16.89
CA PHE A 104 1.62 8.92 16.06
C PHE A 104 2.42 7.78 16.71
N LEU A 105 2.68 7.86 18.02
CA LEU A 105 3.39 6.79 18.74
C LEU A 105 2.51 5.55 18.86
N ASP A 106 1.20 5.72 19.07
CA ASP A 106 0.25 4.61 19.12
C ASP A 106 0.13 3.88 17.78
N ILE A 107 0.12 4.62 16.67
CA ILE A 107 0.18 4.05 15.31
C ILE A 107 1.48 3.26 15.13
N LEU A 108 2.63 3.84 15.48
CA LEU A 108 3.92 3.13 15.36
C LEU A 108 3.95 1.86 16.21
N TYR A 109 3.43 1.92 17.44
CA TYR A 109 3.36 0.77 18.33
C TYR A 109 2.48 -0.33 17.73
N SER A 110 1.31 0.03 17.21
CA SER A 110 0.39 -0.90 16.56
C SER A 110 1.02 -1.57 15.34
N LEU A 111 1.69 -0.79 14.48
CA LEU A 111 2.44 -1.30 13.33
C LEU A 111 3.58 -2.25 13.73
N CYS A 112 4.17 -2.08 14.92
CA CYS A 112 5.21 -2.99 15.42
C CYS A 112 4.63 -4.31 15.95
N LEU A 113 3.35 -4.33 16.34
CA LEU A 113 2.67 -5.54 16.78
C LEU A 113 2.09 -6.36 15.63
N GLU A 114 1.79 -5.70 14.50
CA GLU A 114 1.28 -6.35 13.30
C GLU A 114 2.37 -7.18 12.58
N GLU A 115 1.97 -8.33 12.03
CA GLU A 115 2.82 -9.15 11.15
C GLU A 115 2.87 -8.55 9.72
N LEU A 116 3.46 -7.36 9.61
CA LEU A 116 3.49 -6.62 8.36
C LEU A 116 4.25 -7.38 7.25
N PRO A 117 3.75 -7.35 5.99
CA PRO A 117 4.43 -7.96 4.87
C PRO A 117 5.86 -7.42 4.69
N GLN A 118 6.84 -8.33 4.67
CA GLN A 118 8.23 -7.95 4.44
C GLN A 118 8.45 -7.57 2.97
N VAL A 119 8.94 -6.35 2.77
CA VAL A 119 9.43 -5.82 1.49
C VAL A 119 10.88 -5.37 1.63
N GLY A 120 11.66 -5.50 0.56
CA GLY A 120 13.11 -5.27 0.58
C GLY A 120 13.92 -6.50 0.99
N CYS A 121 15.24 -6.34 1.03
CA CYS A 121 16.17 -7.31 1.61
C CYS A 121 16.70 -6.82 2.96
N ASP A 122 17.22 -7.72 3.77
CA ASP A 122 17.71 -7.41 5.11
C ASP A 122 18.86 -6.39 5.11
N ASP A 123 19.78 -6.51 4.13
CA ASP A 123 20.92 -5.60 3.97
C ASP A 123 20.51 -4.14 3.73
N HIS A 124 19.33 -3.92 3.14
CA HIS A 124 18.84 -2.59 2.77
C HIS A 124 17.56 -2.23 3.52
N ARG A 125 17.25 -2.91 4.63
CA ARG A 125 16.02 -2.71 5.41
C ARG A 125 15.82 -1.25 5.81
N VAL A 126 16.88 -0.54 6.22
CA VAL A 126 16.84 0.89 6.58
C VAL A 126 16.44 1.77 5.39
N VAL A 127 16.95 1.46 4.19
CA VAL A 127 16.63 2.20 2.96
C VAL A 127 15.19 1.95 2.54
N THR A 128 14.68 0.74 2.72
CA THR A 128 13.30 0.36 2.40
C THR A 128 12.30 1.01 3.37
N ILE A 129 12.60 1.02 4.67
CA ILE A 129 11.78 1.70 5.69
C ILE A 129 11.73 3.21 5.44
N ALA A 130 12.82 3.84 5.01
CA ALA A 130 12.87 5.29 4.74
C ALA A 130 12.06 5.76 3.50
N ILE A 131 11.30 4.86 2.85
CA ILE A 131 10.43 5.19 1.71
C ILE A 131 8.96 5.01 2.06
N VAL A 132 8.65 4.23 3.10
CA VAL A 132 7.32 4.07 3.68
C VAL A 132 7.15 5.14 4.77
#